data_AF-A0A0M9DWY5-F1
#
_entry.id   AF-A0A0M9DWY5-F1
#
_cell.length_a   1.000
_cell.length_b   1.000
_cell.length_c   1.000
_cell.angle_alpha   90.00
_cell.angle_beta   90.00
_cell.angle_gamma   90.00
#
_symmetry.space_group_name_H-M   'P 1'
#
loop_
_entity.id
_entity.type
_entity.pdbx_description
1 polymer ?
#
loop_
_entity_poly.entity_id
_entity_poly.type
_entity_poly.pdbx_seq_one_letter_code
_entity_poly.pdbx_strand_id
1 'polypeptide(L)'
;MAYVSSYEYDIFISYAHDDNASGWVDSFYEYLKKTLITVFGKKQPINIWIDSSLDGNQMFNEAICNTLEKSALFISLMSKNYLESDYCKKELDWFCEHVHKKGENLCHGQSHHRIIHGLLVNIPPDDWPDALKGKAGFCFYDENFCESSGLSLDLEDVRFRNVFRKLIDGIYKTLTAMKKNENNDLFKQAEPDKKSTLNNESSHNTEREFSKIFLASTSETLDKYIKRTRKELNKKGIPFFDPVPPPYDAENHEKDARKYISESSLCVHLIGEYPGKEIDDDSTGQTYPLKQLAIADEAKKDQLIWIPKSIDYDDIDDIAYRDHLKKLENDSRVIRTQPLDIPKIIIQRFEAINTQKIKSDSVTSKPSILVDTHIKDLYLAASLNNHLIQHELFSQFCPWDNTSDPLQQFEKCLSQTNILVIVYGQVDEKWVMERLSDATKLILIKKYPVHKRFVFVVPPKKKTSDLKERLDCFLTGIQMVDNSDSEKILPQNLSKIINATQTGGPS
;
A
#
# COMPACT_ATOMS: atom_id res chain seq x y z
N MET A 1 19.37 0.01 3.26
CA MET A 1 19.40 -1.28 2.54
C MET A 1 18.42 -1.19 1.40
N ALA A 2 18.76 -1.76 0.24
CA ALA A 2 17.87 -1.83 -0.92
C ALA A 2 16.60 -2.62 -0.59
N TYR A 3 15.57 -2.44 -1.42
CA TYR A 3 14.31 -3.16 -1.32
C TYR A 3 14.45 -4.66 -1.60
N VAL A 4 15.34 -5.03 -2.54
CA VAL A 4 15.83 -6.39 -2.76
C VAL A 4 17.17 -6.54 -2.02
N SER A 5 17.22 -7.36 -0.96
CA SER A 5 18.32 -7.31 0.02
C SER A 5 19.67 -7.84 -0.47
N SER A 6 19.66 -8.62 -1.54
CA SER A 6 20.81 -9.20 -2.24
C SER A 6 21.57 -8.18 -3.09
N TYR A 7 21.04 -6.96 -3.20
CA TYR A 7 21.62 -5.85 -3.92
C TYR A 7 21.87 -4.66 -2.98
N GLU A 8 22.87 -3.84 -3.30
CA GLU A 8 23.13 -2.59 -2.57
C GLU A 8 22.23 -1.46 -3.10
N TYR A 9 21.94 -1.49 -4.40
CA TYR A 9 21.07 -0.56 -5.10
C TYR A 9 19.94 -1.31 -5.81
N ASP A 10 18.72 -0.79 -5.74
CA ASP A 10 17.59 -1.36 -6.47
C ASP A 10 17.61 -0.94 -7.94
N ILE A 11 18.10 0.27 -8.22
CA ILE A 11 18.07 0.87 -9.55
C ILE A 11 19.38 1.60 -9.79
N PHE A 12 20.00 1.32 -10.94
CA PHE A 12 21.07 2.11 -11.53
C PHE A 12 20.52 2.90 -12.72
N ILE A 13 20.78 4.21 -12.78
CA ILE A 13 20.38 5.07 -13.91
C ILE A 13 21.62 5.50 -14.68
N SER A 14 21.70 5.07 -15.94
CA SER A 14 22.75 5.41 -16.91
C SER A 14 22.21 6.44 -17.91
N TYR A 15 22.95 7.52 -18.13
CA TYR A 15 22.62 8.60 -19.05
C TYR A 15 23.89 9.31 -19.54
N ALA A 16 23.84 10.03 -20.67
CA ALA A 16 24.98 10.87 -21.07
C ALA A 16 24.92 12.21 -20.34
N HIS A 17 26.03 12.62 -19.70
CA HIS A 17 26.04 13.86 -18.89
C HIS A 17 25.57 15.11 -19.66
N ASP A 18 25.87 15.19 -20.95
CA ASP A 18 25.45 16.30 -21.82
C ASP A 18 23.93 16.42 -21.95
N ASP A 19 23.18 15.33 -21.75
CA ASP A 19 21.71 15.35 -21.76
C ASP A 19 21.10 16.02 -20.52
N ASN A 20 21.88 16.19 -19.46
CA ASN A 20 21.45 16.88 -18.25
C ASN A 20 21.83 18.37 -18.23
N ALA A 21 22.32 18.94 -19.33
CA ALA A 21 22.62 20.37 -19.42
C ALA A 21 21.40 21.27 -19.08
N SER A 22 20.19 20.79 -19.33
CA SER A 22 18.92 21.45 -18.99
C SER A 22 18.37 21.12 -17.59
N GLY A 23 19.01 20.20 -16.85
CA GLY A 23 18.50 19.66 -15.59
C GLY A 23 17.36 18.64 -15.74
N TRP A 24 17.11 18.16 -16.96
CA TRP A 24 16.00 17.22 -17.23
C TRP A 24 16.19 15.89 -16.50
N VAL A 25 17.41 15.34 -16.48
CA VAL A 25 17.70 14.06 -15.85
C VAL A 25 17.59 14.16 -14.33
N ASP A 26 18.06 15.26 -13.74
CA ASP A 26 17.90 15.53 -12.30
C ASP A 26 16.41 15.63 -11.92
N SER A 27 15.63 16.31 -12.76
CA SER A 27 14.19 16.43 -12.57
C SER A 27 13.48 15.08 -12.67
N PHE A 28 13.86 14.26 -13.66
CA PHE A 28 13.38 12.89 -13.82
C PHE A 28 13.71 12.03 -12.60
N TYR A 29 14.96 12.10 -12.10
CA TYR A 29 15.41 11.37 -10.92
C TYR A 29 14.61 11.76 -9.67
N GLU A 30 14.43 13.06 -9.41
CA GLU A 30 13.65 13.53 -8.25
C GLU A 30 12.18 13.10 -8.36
N TYR A 31 11.61 13.14 -9.56
CA TYR A 31 10.25 12.68 -9.81
C TYR A 31 10.11 11.16 -9.59
N LEU A 32 11.08 10.37 -10.06
CA LEU A 32 11.20 8.93 -9.87
C LEU A 32 11.33 8.55 -8.40
N LYS A 33 12.24 9.20 -7.67
CA LYS A 33 12.44 8.98 -6.24
C LYS A 33 11.17 9.26 -5.43
N LYS A 34 10.52 10.42 -5.65
CA LYS A 34 9.26 10.79 -4.97
C LYS A 34 8.13 9.80 -5.28
N THR A 35 8.03 9.38 -6.54
CA THR A 35 6.98 8.43 -6.96
C THR A 35 7.23 7.04 -6.40
N LEU A 36 8.47 6.55 -6.40
CA LEU A 36 8.82 5.25 -5.82
C LEU A 36 8.61 5.22 -4.30
N ILE A 37 8.93 6.31 -3.58
CA ILE A 37 8.60 6.44 -2.14
C ILE A 37 7.09 6.32 -1.91
N THR A 38 6.29 6.88 -2.81
CA THR A 38 4.81 6.82 -2.74
C THR A 38 4.30 5.40 -2.99
N VAL A 39 4.90 4.67 -3.94
CA VAL A 39 4.48 3.33 -4.37
C VAL A 39 4.94 2.24 -3.39
N PHE A 40 6.19 2.29 -2.93
CA PHE A 40 6.78 1.28 -2.05
C PHE A 40 6.65 1.61 -0.55
N GLY A 41 6.35 2.87 -0.23
CA GLY A 41 6.19 3.36 1.14
C GLY A 41 7.50 3.74 1.83
N LYS A 42 7.46 4.71 2.75
CA LYS A 42 8.65 5.28 3.42
C LYS A 42 9.50 4.28 4.22
N LYS A 43 8.94 3.14 4.62
CA LYS A 43 9.65 2.11 5.39
C LYS A 43 10.49 1.18 4.51
N GLN A 44 10.30 1.20 3.20
CA GLN A 44 11.05 0.39 2.24
C GLN A 44 11.57 1.29 1.11
N PRO A 45 12.50 2.21 1.42
CA PRO A 45 13.01 3.15 0.43
C PRO A 45 13.74 2.39 -0.68
N ILE A 46 13.39 2.70 -1.93
CA ILE A 46 14.11 2.21 -3.09
C ILE A 46 15.44 2.95 -3.18
N ASN A 47 16.54 2.21 -3.18
CA ASN A 47 17.87 2.79 -3.27
C ASN A 47 18.24 2.96 -4.75
N ILE A 48 18.40 4.21 -5.18
CA ILE A 48 18.65 4.57 -6.57
C ILE A 48 20.05 5.17 -6.65
N TRP A 49 20.88 4.61 -7.51
CA TRP A 49 22.15 5.20 -7.90
C TRP A 49 22.00 5.87 -9.26
N ILE A 50 22.57 7.06 -9.40
CA ILE A 50 22.61 7.84 -10.64
C ILE A 50 24.05 8.22 -10.93
N ASP A 51 24.41 8.15 -12.21
CA ASP A 51 25.73 8.51 -12.73
C ASP A 51 25.96 10.03 -12.71
N SER A 52 25.92 10.62 -11.51
CA SER A 52 26.18 12.06 -11.27
C SER A 52 26.88 12.33 -9.93
N SER A 53 27.18 11.27 -9.16
CA SER A 53 27.55 11.38 -7.74
C SER A 53 29.05 11.30 -7.44
N LEU A 54 29.92 11.45 -8.45
CA LEU A 54 31.38 11.37 -8.25
C LEU A 54 32.05 12.74 -8.52
N ASP A 55 32.48 13.39 -7.44
CA ASP A 55 33.46 14.48 -7.48
C ASP A 55 34.68 14.03 -8.28
N GLY A 56 35.15 14.86 -9.22
CA GLY A 56 36.04 14.54 -10.35
C GLY A 56 37.48 14.11 -10.04
N ASN A 57 37.69 13.29 -9.00
CA ASN A 57 39.01 12.81 -8.58
C ASN A 57 39.04 11.32 -8.17
N GLN A 58 38.03 10.51 -8.52
CA GLN A 58 38.06 9.04 -8.35
C GLN A 58 38.33 8.35 -9.69
N MET A 59 39.06 7.23 -9.66
CA MET A 59 39.27 6.39 -10.85
C MET A 59 37.91 5.83 -11.31
N PHE A 60 37.32 6.49 -12.31
CA PHE A 60 35.94 6.39 -12.79
C PHE A 60 35.45 4.96 -13.11
N ASN A 61 36.33 4.01 -13.44
CA ASN A 61 35.90 2.71 -13.97
C ASN A 61 35.57 1.65 -12.89
N GLU A 62 36.35 1.53 -11.81
CA GLU A 62 36.16 0.43 -10.84
C GLU A 62 34.97 0.66 -9.91
N ALA A 63 34.77 1.90 -9.45
CA ALA A 63 33.67 2.25 -8.56
C ALA A 63 32.30 2.06 -9.24
N ILE A 64 32.22 2.40 -10.53
CA ILE A 64 30.97 2.28 -11.29
C ILE A 64 30.73 0.82 -11.69
N CYS A 65 31.76 0.06 -12.09
CA CYS A 65 31.65 -1.39 -12.25
C CYS A 65 31.12 -2.06 -10.97
N ASN A 66 31.74 -1.79 -9.83
CA ASN A 66 31.34 -2.37 -8.54
C ASN A 66 29.90 -1.97 -8.16
N THR A 67 29.46 -0.76 -8.50
CA THR A 67 28.09 -0.29 -8.26
C THR A 67 27.09 -1.00 -9.17
N LEU A 68 27.42 -1.17 -10.46
CA LEU A 68 26.61 -1.91 -11.44
C LEU A 68 26.39 -3.36 -11.02
N GLU A 69 27.44 -4.04 -10.55
CA GLU A 69 27.37 -5.43 -10.06
C GLU A 69 26.46 -5.58 -8.82
N LYS A 70 26.27 -4.49 -8.08
CA LYS A 70 25.44 -4.43 -6.88
C LYS A 70 24.07 -3.82 -7.12
N SER A 71 23.69 -3.61 -8.38
CA SER A 71 22.40 -3.02 -8.76
C SER A 71 21.40 -4.06 -9.27
N ALA A 72 20.15 -4.01 -8.79
CA ALA A 72 19.12 -4.97 -9.18
C ALA A 72 18.59 -4.70 -10.60
N LEU A 73 18.30 -3.44 -10.93
CA LEU A 73 17.82 -2.98 -12.23
C LEU A 73 18.75 -1.96 -12.89
N PHE A 74 18.76 -1.95 -14.21
CA PHE A 74 19.45 -0.95 -15.03
C PHE A 74 18.43 -0.15 -15.84
N ILE A 75 18.45 1.18 -15.71
CA ILE A 75 17.66 2.11 -16.50
C ILE A 75 18.60 2.91 -17.41
N SER A 76 18.48 2.72 -18.73
CA SER A 76 19.18 3.57 -19.71
C SER A 76 18.26 4.70 -20.16
N LEU A 77 18.69 5.96 -19.98
CA LEU A 77 18.06 7.13 -20.60
C LEU A 77 18.76 7.40 -21.92
N MET A 78 18.24 6.79 -22.98
CA MET A 78 18.90 6.73 -24.28
C MET A 78 18.59 7.97 -25.11
N SER A 79 19.66 8.68 -25.48
CA SER A 79 19.69 9.80 -26.39
C SER A 79 20.69 9.56 -27.54
N LYS A 80 20.87 10.54 -28.43
CA LYS A 80 21.99 10.50 -29.39
C LYS A 80 23.35 10.54 -28.68
N ASN A 81 23.51 11.41 -27.67
CA ASN A 81 24.74 11.53 -26.89
C ASN A 81 25.04 10.22 -26.13
N TYR A 82 24.00 9.52 -25.66
CA TYR A 82 24.14 8.19 -25.07
C TYR A 82 24.72 7.17 -26.04
N LEU A 83 24.28 7.17 -27.30
CA LEU A 83 24.79 6.27 -28.34
C LEU A 83 26.20 6.64 -28.82
N GLU A 84 26.63 7.89 -28.65
CA GLU A 84 27.99 8.34 -28.96
C GLU A 84 28.96 8.10 -27.79
N SER A 85 28.44 7.95 -26.56
CA SER A 85 29.23 7.68 -25.35
C SER A 85 29.71 6.23 -25.28
N ASP A 86 31.02 6.02 -25.47
CA ASP A 86 31.67 4.72 -25.23
C ASP A 86 31.51 4.24 -23.78
N TYR A 87 31.34 5.18 -22.84
CA TYR A 87 31.18 4.89 -21.43
C TYR A 87 29.82 4.23 -21.17
N CYS A 88 28.73 4.85 -21.64
CA CYS A 88 27.37 4.32 -21.48
C CYS A 88 27.21 2.92 -22.12
N LYS A 89 27.85 2.67 -23.26
CA LYS A 89 27.89 1.34 -23.88
C LYS A 89 28.57 0.30 -22.99
N LYS A 90 29.73 0.64 -22.43
CA LYS A 90 30.47 -0.26 -21.52
C LYS A 90 29.67 -0.59 -20.27
N GLU A 91 28.95 0.37 -19.68
CA GLU A 91 28.09 0.12 -18.52
C GLU A 91 26.99 -0.91 -18.83
N LEU A 92 26.33 -0.76 -19.98
CA LEU A 92 25.29 -1.67 -20.43
C LEU A 92 25.86 -3.08 -20.66
N ASP A 93 27.01 -3.18 -21.33
CA ASP A 93 27.70 -4.45 -21.56
C ASP A 93 28.12 -5.11 -20.25
N TRP A 94 28.71 -4.36 -19.32
CA TRP A 94 29.09 -4.84 -17.99
C TRP A 94 27.89 -5.35 -17.19
N PHE A 95 26.76 -4.65 -17.21
CA PHE A 95 25.55 -5.12 -16.56
C PHE A 95 25.07 -6.44 -17.15
N CYS A 96 25.05 -6.55 -18.50
CA CYS A 96 24.65 -7.79 -19.18
C CYS A 96 25.58 -8.96 -18.85
N GLU A 97 26.90 -8.74 -18.90
CA GLU A 97 27.89 -9.74 -18.51
C GLU A 97 27.75 -10.18 -17.07
N HIS A 98 27.49 -9.25 -16.14
CA HIS A 98 27.34 -9.55 -14.72
C HIS A 98 26.13 -10.45 -14.46
N VAL A 99 24.95 -10.08 -15.02
CA VAL A 99 23.74 -10.91 -14.90
C VAL A 99 23.98 -12.31 -15.47
N HIS A 100 24.67 -12.41 -16.61
CA HIS A 100 25.03 -13.70 -17.20
C HIS A 100 25.99 -14.51 -16.32
N LYS A 101 27.03 -13.89 -15.75
CA LYS A 101 28.02 -14.55 -14.88
C LYS A 101 27.41 -15.07 -13.56
N LYS A 102 26.39 -14.41 -13.01
CA LYS A 102 25.66 -14.89 -11.82
C LYS A 102 24.70 -16.05 -12.10
N GLY A 103 24.52 -16.46 -13.36
CA GLY A 103 23.51 -17.44 -13.74
C GLY A 103 22.07 -16.93 -13.54
N GLU A 104 21.91 -15.62 -13.40
CA GLU A 104 20.62 -14.96 -13.27
C GLU A 104 20.05 -14.69 -14.66
N ASN A 105 18.74 -14.85 -14.82
CA ASN A 105 18.10 -14.48 -16.08
C ASN A 105 17.91 -12.97 -16.15
N LEU A 106 18.27 -12.39 -17.30
CA LEU A 106 17.92 -11.00 -17.64
C LEU A 106 16.39 -10.78 -17.66
N CYS A 107 15.62 -11.86 -17.81
CA CYS A 107 14.16 -11.91 -17.73
C CYS A 107 13.72 -12.55 -16.41
N HIS A 108 12.84 -11.87 -15.67
CA HIS A 108 12.20 -12.43 -14.50
C HIS A 108 10.73 -12.78 -14.83
N GLY A 109 10.43 -14.07 -14.98
CA GLY A 109 9.16 -14.56 -15.54
C GLY A 109 9.07 -14.40 -17.06
N GLN A 110 7.87 -14.54 -17.64
CA GLN A 110 7.68 -14.53 -19.11
C GLN A 110 7.69 -13.15 -19.78
N SER A 111 7.86 -12.01 -19.06
CA SER A 111 7.65 -10.69 -19.71
C SER A 111 8.39 -9.47 -19.14
N HIS A 112 9.16 -9.53 -18.04
CA HIS A 112 9.78 -8.34 -17.45
C HIS A 112 11.30 -8.46 -17.38
N HIS A 113 12.00 -7.50 -17.97
CA HIS A 113 13.45 -7.49 -18.14
C HIS A 113 14.11 -6.61 -17.08
N ARG A 114 15.30 -6.99 -16.59
CA ARG A 114 16.10 -6.20 -15.62
C ARG A 114 16.74 -4.93 -16.23
N ILE A 115 16.56 -4.75 -17.52
CA ILE A 115 17.05 -3.60 -18.28
C ILE A 115 15.82 -2.88 -18.82
N ILE A 116 15.69 -1.62 -18.45
CA ILE A 116 14.60 -0.75 -18.83
C ILE A 116 15.21 0.40 -19.64
N HIS A 117 14.70 0.63 -20.85
CA HIS A 117 15.20 1.73 -21.68
C HIS A 117 14.15 2.83 -21.84
N GLY A 118 14.48 4.02 -21.34
CA GLY A 118 13.75 5.26 -21.58
C GLY A 118 14.34 5.97 -22.79
N LEU A 119 13.55 6.20 -23.83
CA LEU A 119 13.98 6.89 -25.04
C LEU A 119 13.75 8.38 -24.87
N LEU A 120 14.81 9.18 -24.88
CA LEU A 120 14.73 10.65 -24.75
C LEU A 120 14.51 11.35 -26.10
N VAL A 121 14.82 10.66 -27.18
CA VAL A 121 14.64 11.05 -28.60
C VAL A 121 14.16 9.83 -29.39
N ASN A 122 13.57 10.07 -30.57
CA ASN A 122 13.20 9.00 -31.49
C ASN A 122 14.45 8.38 -32.12
N ILE A 123 14.79 7.16 -31.69
CA ILE A 123 15.92 6.37 -32.21
C ILE A 123 15.34 5.10 -32.83
N PRO A 124 15.59 4.83 -34.12
CA PRO A 124 15.19 3.59 -34.77
C PRO A 124 15.69 2.34 -34.02
N PRO A 125 14.87 1.27 -33.88
CA PRO A 125 15.30 0.06 -33.19
C PRO A 125 16.58 -0.61 -33.72
N ASP A 126 16.91 -0.40 -35.00
CA ASP A 126 18.12 -0.92 -35.63
C ASP A 126 19.41 -0.25 -35.09
N ASP A 127 19.28 0.99 -34.61
CA ASP A 127 20.38 1.78 -34.04
C ASP A 127 20.55 1.54 -32.53
N TRP A 128 19.71 0.69 -31.93
CA TRP A 128 19.84 0.35 -30.50
C TRP A 128 21.03 -0.58 -30.26
N PRO A 129 21.67 -0.50 -29.08
CA PRO A 129 22.67 -1.49 -28.67
C PRO A 129 22.15 -2.92 -28.81
N ASP A 130 23.01 -3.87 -29.17
CA ASP A 130 22.60 -5.27 -29.41
C ASP A 130 21.89 -5.90 -28.20
N ALA A 131 22.31 -5.53 -26.99
CA ALA A 131 21.67 -5.92 -25.75
C ALA A 131 20.21 -5.44 -25.62
N LEU A 132 19.76 -4.49 -26.43
CA LEU A 132 18.43 -3.87 -26.40
C LEU A 132 17.58 -4.15 -27.65
N LYS A 133 18.16 -4.73 -28.71
CA LYS A 133 17.41 -5.06 -29.94
C LYS A 133 16.26 -6.02 -29.67
N GLY A 134 15.10 -5.74 -30.29
CA GLY A 134 13.88 -6.54 -30.12
C GLY A 134 13.10 -6.30 -28.81
N LYS A 135 13.45 -5.28 -28.02
CA LYS A 135 12.77 -4.91 -26.77
C LYS A 135 11.80 -3.75 -26.98
N ALA A 136 10.94 -3.49 -25.99
CA ALA A 136 9.98 -2.37 -26.02
C ALA A 136 10.44 -1.26 -25.06
N GLY A 137 10.46 -0.03 -25.55
CA GLY A 137 10.96 1.14 -24.83
C GLY A 137 9.89 2.05 -24.25
N PHE A 138 10.29 2.84 -23.26
CA PHE A 138 9.47 3.91 -22.71
C PHE A 138 9.79 5.21 -23.45
N CYS A 139 8.93 5.63 -24.38
CA CYS A 139 9.13 6.84 -25.18
C CYS A 139 8.87 8.11 -24.36
N PHE A 140 9.92 8.82 -23.96
CA PHE A 140 9.86 10.13 -23.30
C PHE A 140 10.10 11.30 -24.26
N TYR A 141 9.83 11.11 -25.55
CA TYR A 141 9.91 12.15 -26.58
C TYR A 141 8.55 12.37 -27.26
N ASP A 142 8.39 13.51 -27.92
CA ASP A 142 7.19 13.79 -28.72
C ASP A 142 7.30 13.15 -30.12
N GLU A 143 6.46 12.14 -30.40
CA GLU A 143 6.40 11.45 -31.70
C GLU A 143 5.96 12.38 -32.85
N ASN A 144 5.27 13.48 -32.56
CA ASN A 144 4.79 14.43 -33.57
C ASN A 144 5.88 15.41 -34.02
N PHE A 145 7.02 15.46 -33.32
CA PHE A 145 8.21 16.18 -33.78
C PHE A 145 9.02 15.25 -34.70
N CYS A 146 8.70 15.32 -35.99
CA CYS A 146 9.47 14.65 -37.04
C CYS A 146 10.81 15.37 -37.26
N GLU A 147 11.83 14.61 -37.68
CA GLU A 147 13.22 15.03 -37.92
C GLU A 147 14.11 15.16 -36.69
N SER A 148 14.50 14.00 -36.13
CA SER A 148 15.82 13.77 -35.49
C SER A 148 16.22 14.66 -34.31
N SER A 149 15.37 15.58 -33.88
CA SER A 149 15.58 16.61 -32.86
C SER A 149 14.62 16.45 -31.68
N GLY A 150 13.79 15.39 -31.71
CA GLY A 150 12.68 15.15 -30.79
C GLY A 150 13.05 15.47 -29.36
N LEU A 151 12.57 16.60 -28.87
CA LEU A 151 12.86 17.04 -27.50
C LEU A 151 12.17 16.10 -26.52
N SER A 152 12.85 15.85 -25.41
CA SER A 152 12.26 15.10 -24.31
C SER A 152 11.01 15.82 -23.80
N LEU A 153 9.98 15.05 -23.48
CA LEU A 153 8.73 15.56 -22.94
C LEU A 153 9.01 16.27 -21.61
N ASP A 154 8.32 17.39 -21.40
CA ASP A 154 8.29 18.05 -20.10
C ASP A 154 7.65 17.13 -19.05
N LEU A 155 8.14 17.17 -17.81
CA LEU A 155 7.58 16.41 -16.70
C LEU A 155 6.11 16.79 -16.39
N GLU A 156 5.71 18.02 -16.73
CA GLU A 156 4.32 18.48 -16.60
C GLU A 156 3.40 17.98 -17.73
N ASP A 157 3.95 17.39 -18.80
CA ASP A 157 3.18 16.85 -19.91
C ASP A 157 2.39 15.60 -19.48
N VAL A 158 1.12 15.53 -19.89
CA VAL A 158 0.25 14.36 -19.68
C VAL A 158 0.85 13.10 -20.32
N ARG A 159 1.52 13.24 -21.47
CA ARG A 159 2.18 12.16 -22.20
C ARG A 159 3.34 11.59 -21.40
N PHE A 160 4.18 12.47 -20.83
CA PHE A 160 5.25 12.07 -19.91
C PHE A 160 4.65 11.28 -18.75
N ARG A 161 3.63 11.83 -18.06
CA ARG A 161 2.99 11.14 -16.92
C ARG A 161 2.42 9.76 -17.29
N ASN A 162 1.85 9.60 -18.49
CA ASN A 162 1.30 8.32 -18.93
C ASN A 162 2.40 7.26 -19.15
N VAL A 163 3.50 7.64 -19.81
CA VAL A 163 4.65 6.75 -20.02
C VAL A 163 5.33 6.44 -18.70
N PHE A 164 5.51 7.46 -17.86
CA PHE A 164 6.10 7.35 -16.54
C PHE A 164 5.33 6.40 -15.62
N ARG A 165 3.98 6.44 -15.64
CA ARG A 165 3.16 5.47 -14.88
C ARG A 165 3.42 4.02 -15.30
N LYS A 166 3.62 3.77 -16.60
CA LYS A 166 3.96 2.43 -17.10
C LYS A 166 5.37 2.02 -16.67
N LEU A 167 6.32 2.95 -16.68
CA LEU A 167 7.68 2.73 -16.18
C LEU A 167 7.65 2.30 -14.69
N ILE A 168 6.92 3.04 -13.85
CA ILE A 168 6.77 2.75 -12.43
C ILE A 168 6.11 1.38 -12.19
N ASP A 169 5.08 1.03 -12.94
CA ASP A 169 4.44 -0.29 -12.87
C ASP A 169 5.43 -1.42 -13.26
N GLY A 170 6.26 -1.20 -14.28
CA GLY A 170 7.31 -2.13 -14.69
C GLY A 170 8.39 -2.33 -13.61
N ILE A 171 8.88 -1.23 -13.02
CA ILE A 171 9.83 -1.27 -11.90
C ILE A 171 9.23 -2.01 -10.71
N TYR A 172 7.99 -1.66 -10.33
CA TYR A 172 7.28 -2.27 -9.20
C TYR A 172 7.14 -3.78 -9.36
N LYS A 173 6.65 -4.24 -10.52
CA LYS A 173 6.49 -5.66 -10.81
C LYS A 173 7.82 -6.41 -10.76
N THR A 174 8.88 -5.82 -11.35
CA THR A 174 10.19 -6.49 -11.44
C THR A 174 10.85 -6.61 -10.06
N LEU A 175 10.95 -5.52 -9.30
CA LEU A 175 11.55 -5.55 -7.95
C LEU A 175 10.75 -6.44 -6.98
N THR A 176 9.42 -6.39 -7.02
CA THR A 176 8.59 -7.25 -6.15
C THR A 176 8.76 -8.73 -6.48
N ALA A 177 8.88 -9.07 -7.77
CA ALA A 177 9.13 -10.44 -8.18
C ALA A 177 10.53 -10.92 -7.75
N MET A 178 11.57 -10.07 -7.92
CA MET A 178 12.93 -10.35 -7.45
C MET A 178 12.96 -10.60 -5.94
N LYS A 179 12.30 -9.75 -5.14
CA LYS A 179 12.20 -9.91 -3.68
C LYS A 179 11.46 -11.20 -3.27
N LYS A 180 10.42 -11.57 -4.00
CA LYS A 180 9.69 -12.83 -3.74
C LYS A 180 10.57 -14.05 -3.98
N ASN A 181 11.37 -14.03 -5.06
CA ASN A 181 12.29 -15.11 -5.36
C ASN A 181 13.46 -15.16 -4.38
N GLU A 182 14.00 -14.02 -3.97
CA GLU A 182 15.01 -13.93 -2.91
C GLU A 182 14.54 -14.59 -1.61
N ASN A 183 13.31 -14.28 -1.17
CA ASN A 183 12.73 -14.93 -0.02
C ASN A 183 12.60 -16.45 -0.24
N ASN A 184 12.12 -16.88 -1.41
CA ASN A 184 12.00 -18.31 -1.73
C ASN A 184 13.35 -19.04 -1.76
N ASP A 185 14.42 -18.39 -2.22
CA ASP A 185 15.76 -18.97 -2.28
C ASP A 185 16.42 -19.01 -0.89
N LEU A 186 16.19 -18.01 -0.04
CA LEU A 186 16.55 -18.04 1.38
C LEU A 186 15.80 -19.17 2.11
N PHE A 187 14.52 -19.40 1.78
CA PHE A 187 13.75 -20.52 2.34
C PHE A 187 14.22 -21.89 1.83
N LYS A 188 14.75 -21.99 0.60
CA LYS A 188 15.31 -23.24 0.05
C LYS A 188 16.73 -23.55 0.54
N GLN A 189 17.55 -22.53 0.80
CA GLN A 189 18.92 -22.71 1.30
C GLN A 189 18.99 -22.95 2.82
N ALA A 190 17.90 -22.70 3.55
CA ALA A 190 17.80 -22.94 4.99
C ALA A 190 17.46 -24.39 5.39
N GLU A 191 17.26 -25.31 4.44
CA GLU A 191 17.11 -26.74 4.74
C GLU A 191 18.42 -27.52 4.50
N PRO A 192 19.08 -27.97 5.58
CA PRO A 192 19.74 -29.27 5.58
C PRO A 192 19.03 -30.21 6.57
N ASP A 193 18.66 -31.38 6.04
CA ASP A 193 18.51 -32.67 6.74
C ASP A 193 18.20 -32.64 8.25
N LYS A 194 16.93 -32.91 8.61
CA LYS A 194 16.55 -34.15 9.30
C LYS A 194 15.09 -34.19 9.72
N LYS A 195 14.52 -35.36 9.44
CA LYS A 195 13.36 -35.96 10.10
C LYS A 195 13.36 -35.75 11.62
N SER A 196 12.14 -35.61 12.12
CA SER A 196 11.63 -36.02 13.44
C SER A 196 11.41 -34.94 14.50
N THR A 197 10.18 -35.02 14.99
CA THR A 197 9.68 -34.72 16.33
C THR A 197 9.15 -33.30 16.60
N LEU A 198 7.83 -33.27 16.78
CA LEU A 198 7.08 -32.22 17.46
C LEU A 198 7.70 -31.91 18.83
N ASN A 199 7.90 -30.63 19.14
CA ASN A 199 7.00 -29.91 20.05
C ASN A 199 7.43 -28.44 20.21
N ASN A 200 6.40 -27.59 20.18
CA ASN A 200 6.23 -26.29 20.83
C ASN A 200 7.48 -25.62 21.42
N GLU A 201 7.76 -24.39 20.96
CA GLU A 201 7.59 -23.23 21.83
C GLU A 201 7.41 -21.94 21.02
N SER A 202 6.52 -21.12 21.56
CA SER A 202 5.94 -19.88 21.05
C SER A 202 6.95 -18.76 20.81
N SER A 203 6.85 -18.13 19.63
CA SER A 203 7.30 -16.76 19.40
C SER A 203 6.09 -15.86 19.13
N HIS A 204 5.76 -15.05 20.14
CA HIS A 204 4.81 -13.95 20.07
C HIS A 204 5.24 -12.93 19.00
N ASN A 205 4.66 -13.06 17.81
CA ASN A 205 4.47 -11.91 16.92
C ASN A 205 3.04 -11.42 17.15
N THR A 206 2.88 -10.21 17.68
CA THR A 206 1.60 -9.50 17.67
C THR A 206 1.31 -9.03 16.24
N GLU A 207 0.99 -9.98 15.37
CA GLU A 207 0.18 -9.71 14.19
C GLU A 207 -1.15 -9.18 14.71
N ARG A 208 -1.45 -7.92 14.39
CA ARG A 208 -2.83 -7.44 14.48
C ARG A 208 -3.65 -8.39 13.62
N GLU A 209 -4.52 -9.18 14.23
CA GLU A 209 -5.48 -10.06 13.58
C GLU A 209 -6.42 -9.24 12.69
N PHE A 210 -5.96 -8.88 11.49
CA PHE A 210 -6.84 -8.35 10.48
C PHE A 210 -7.68 -9.52 9.97
N SER A 211 -8.90 -9.61 10.49
CA SER A 211 -10.04 -10.32 9.90
C SER A 211 -9.90 -10.43 8.37
N LYS A 212 -9.73 -11.63 7.82
CA LYS A 212 -9.66 -11.84 6.35
C LYS A 212 -11.05 -12.07 5.75
N ILE A 213 -11.20 -11.83 4.45
CA ILE A 213 -12.39 -12.22 3.67
C ILE A 213 -12.13 -13.56 2.97
N PHE A 214 -13.05 -14.51 3.05
CA PHE A 214 -13.01 -15.71 2.22
C PHE A 214 -13.83 -15.49 0.94
N LEU A 215 -13.21 -15.64 -0.24
CA LEU A 215 -13.92 -15.63 -1.51
C LEU A 215 -14.14 -17.07 -1.96
N ALA A 216 -15.40 -17.53 -1.98
CA ALA A 216 -15.73 -18.89 -2.39
C ALA A 216 -15.58 -19.10 -3.90
N SER A 217 -15.49 -20.37 -4.28
CA SER A 217 -15.46 -20.83 -5.67
C SER A 217 -16.79 -20.48 -6.35
N THR A 218 -16.77 -20.27 -7.67
CA THR A 218 -17.97 -19.94 -8.45
C THR A 218 -18.04 -20.73 -9.74
N SER A 219 -19.16 -20.66 -10.44
CA SER A 219 -19.24 -21.08 -11.84
C SER A 219 -18.39 -20.18 -12.75
N GLU A 220 -18.00 -20.71 -13.91
CA GLU A 220 -17.18 -19.97 -14.90
C GLU A 220 -17.85 -18.68 -15.38
N THR A 221 -19.17 -18.64 -15.44
CA THR A 221 -19.93 -17.46 -15.88
C THR A 221 -19.81 -16.27 -14.93
N LEU A 222 -19.53 -16.53 -13.65
CA LEU A 222 -19.39 -15.51 -12.60
C LEU A 222 -17.94 -15.12 -12.31
N ASP A 223 -16.99 -15.80 -12.93
CA ASP A 223 -15.56 -15.71 -12.66
C ASP A 223 -14.99 -14.29 -12.93
N LYS A 224 -15.57 -13.60 -13.91
CA LYS A 224 -15.30 -12.18 -14.22
C LYS A 224 -15.63 -11.23 -13.05
N TYR A 225 -16.68 -11.53 -12.29
CA TYR A 225 -17.11 -10.71 -11.16
C TYR A 225 -16.21 -10.93 -9.95
N ILE A 226 -15.78 -12.17 -9.69
CA ILE A 226 -14.76 -12.46 -8.66
C ILE A 226 -13.44 -11.78 -8.98
N LYS A 227 -12.94 -11.86 -10.22
CA LYS A 227 -11.70 -11.17 -10.63
C LYS A 227 -11.77 -9.66 -10.41
N ARG A 228 -12.93 -9.06 -10.68
CA ARG A 228 -13.18 -7.64 -10.37
C ARG A 228 -13.19 -7.37 -8.87
N THR A 229 -13.90 -8.18 -8.08
CA THR A 229 -13.94 -8.06 -6.62
C THR A 229 -12.54 -8.15 -6.02
N ARG A 230 -11.71 -9.12 -6.45
CA ARG A 230 -10.30 -9.23 -6.04
C ARG A 230 -9.52 -7.95 -6.31
N LYS A 231 -9.66 -7.37 -7.52
CA LYS A 231 -8.97 -6.13 -7.90
C LYS A 231 -9.35 -4.95 -7.00
N GLU A 232 -10.63 -4.81 -6.67
CA GLU A 232 -11.11 -3.74 -5.80
C GLU A 232 -10.71 -3.96 -4.32
N LEU A 233 -10.75 -5.20 -3.82
CA LEU A 233 -10.28 -5.54 -2.47
C LEU A 233 -8.78 -5.27 -2.33
N ASN A 234 -7.98 -5.68 -3.31
CA ASN A 234 -6.54 -5.39 -3.37
C ASN A 234 -6.26 -3.89 -3.41
N LYS A 235 -7.01 -3.12 -4.21
CA LYS A 235 -6.90 -1.66 -4.27
C LYS A 235 -7.19 -0.99 -2.92
N LYS A 236 -8.04 -1.60 -2.09
CA LYS A 236 -8.39 -1.14 -0.74
C LYS A 236 -7.48 -1.71 0.36
N GLY A 237 -6.57 -2.62 0.02
CA GLY A 237 -5.68 -3.28 0.98
C GLY A 237 -6.39 -4.23 1.95
N ILE A 238 -7.57 -4.75 1.58
CA ILE A 238 -8.32 -5.69 2.42
C ILE A 238 -7.79 -7.10 2.14
N PRO A 239 -7.29 -7.83 3.16
CA PRO A 239 -6.76 -9.16 2.96
C PRO A 239 -7.88 -10.18 2.73
N PHE A 240 -7.69 -11.07 1.78
CA PHE A 240 -8.64 -12.14 1.47
C PHE A 240 -7.91 -13.46 1.20
N PHE A 241 -8.62 -14.57 1.42
CA PHE A 241 -8.22 -15.88 0.93
C PHE A 241 -8.85 -16.13 -0.43
N ASP A 242 -8.05 -16.68 -1.33
CA ASP A 242 -8.56 -17.24 -2.57
C ASP A 242 -9.34 -18.53 -2.28
N PRO A 243 -10.32 -18.86 -3.15
CA PRO A 243 -11.03 -20.14 -3.05
C PRO A 243 -10.03 -21.28 -3.17
N VAL A 244 -10.30 -22.39 -2.48
CA VAL A 244 -9.57 -23.65 -2.64
C VAL A 244 -9.76 -24.10 -4.11
N PRO A 245 -8.75 -23.98 -4.98
CA PRO A 245 -8.94 -24.20 -6.41
C PRO A 245 -8.99 -25.70 -6.71
N PRO A 246 -9.86 -26.18 -7.61
CA PRO A 246 -9.78 -27.56 -8.11
C PRO A 246 -8.39 -27.84 -8.73
N PRO A 247 -7.84 -29.08 -8.69
CA PRO A 247 -8.51 -30.37 -8.47
C PRO A 247 -8.03 -31.07 -7.16
N TYR A 248 -8.67 -30.73 -6.04
CA TYR A 248 -8.46 -31.46 -4.78
C TYR A 248 -9.61 -32.43 -4.56
N ASP A 249 -9.31 -33.63 -4.06
CA ASP A 249 -10.30 -34.60 -3.58
C ASP A 249 -11.13 -34.03 -2.42
N ALA A 250 -12.27 -34.67 -2.15
CA ALA A 250 -13.23 -34.23 -1.14
C ALA A 250 -12.63 -34.01 0.26
N GLU A 251 -11.71 -34.87 0.72
CA GLU A 251 -11.12 -34.80 2.06
C GLU A 251 -10.15 -33.61 2.17
N ASN A 252 -9.25 -33.48 1.19
CA ASN A 252 -8.28 -32.38 1.16
C ASN A 252 -8.96 -31.03 0.94
N HIS A 253 -9.95 -30.96 0.06
CA HIS A 253 -10.76 -29.75 -0.13
C HIS A 253 -11.45 -29.33 1.18
N GLU A 254 -12.11 -30.26 1.87
CA GLU A 254 -12.85 -29.94 3.10
C GLU A 254 -11.92 -29.42 4.21
N LYS A 255 -10.75 -30.05 4.36
CA LYS A 255 -9.73 -29.63 5.32
C LYS A 255 -9.27 -28.18 5.10
N ASP A 256 -8.90 -27.83 3.87
CA ASP A 256 -8.39 -26.50 3.54
C ASP A 256 -9.50 -25.44 3.57
N ALA A 257 -10.70 -25.78 3.09
CA ALA A 257 -11.86 -24.90 3.15
C ALA A 257 -12.22 -24.55 4.60
N ARG A 258 -12.26 -25.55 5.50
CA ARG A 258 -12.50 -25.31 6.94
C ARG A 258 -11.44 -24.40 7.55
N LYS A 259 -10.17 -24.59 7.20
CA LYS A 259 -9.07 -23.74 7.66
C LYS A 259 -9.29 -22.28 7.24
N TYR A 260 -9.43 -22.00 5.95
CA TYR A 260 -9.56 -20.62 5.45
C TYR A 260 -10.84 -19.93 5.91
N ILE A 261 -11.96 -20.66 5.99
CA ILE A 261 -13.22 -20.14 6.51
C ILE A 261 -13.09 -19.82 8.01
N SER A 262 -12.41 -20.66 8.79
CA SER A 262 -12.20 -20.42 10.23
C SER A 262 -11.35 -19.17 10.50
N GLU A 263 -10.35 -18.89 9.66
CA GLU A 263 -9.49 -17.71 9.72
C GLU A 263 -10.14 -16.44 9.13
N SER A 264 -11.33 -16.57 8.54
CA SER A 264 -12.06 -15.46 7.92
C SER A 264 -13.14 -14.88 8.83
N SER A 265 -13.41 -13.59 8.65
CA SER A 265 -14.49 -12.88 9.34
C SER A 265 -15.71 -12.61 8.46
N LEU A 266 -15.57 -12.75 7.15
CA LEU A 266 -16.68 -12.69 6.21
C LEU A 266 -16.43 -13.69 5.09
N CYS A 267 -17.41 -14.53 4.78
CA CYS A 267 -17.38 -15.45 3.65
C CYS A 267 -18.32 -14.93 2.55
N VAL A 268 -17.81 -14.87 1.31
CA VAL A 268 -18.52 -14.32 0.16
C VAL A 268 -18.76 -15.43 -0.84
N HIS A 269 -20.03 -15.65 -1.20
CA HIS A 269 -20.46 -16.69 -2.13
C HIS A 269 -21.18 -16.06 -3.31
N LEU A 270 -20.68 -16.27 -4.53
CA LEU A 270 -21.34 -15.84 -5.76
C LEU A 270 -21.93 -17.09 -6.43
N ILE A 271 -23.26 -17.18 -6.44
CA ILE A 271 -24.00 -18.36 -6.87
C ILE A 271 -24.86 -18.00 -8.08
N GLY A 272 -24.75 -18.79 -9.15
CA GLY A 272 -25.33 -18.50 -10.46
C GLY A 272 -26.32 -19.57 -10.93
N GLU A 273 -26.68 -19.52 -12.22
CA GLU A 273 -27.54 -20.52 -12.88
C GLU A 273 -26.90 -21.91 -12.95
N TYR A 274 -25.56 -21.99 -12.87
CA TYR A 274 -24.80 -23.24 -12.87
C TYR A 274 -24.21 -23.54 -11.47
N PRO A 275 -24.23 -24.80 -11.01
CA PRO A 275 -23.77 -25.20 -9.69
C PRO A 275 -22.24 -25.11 -9.50
N GLY A 276 -21.49 -24.96 -10.59
CA GLY A 276 -20.02 -24.91 -10.58
C GLY A 276 -19.39 -26.29 -10.81
N LYS A 277 -18.07 -26.40 -10.58
CA LYS A 277 -17.34 -27.64 -10.77
C LYS A 277 -17.64 -28.63 -9.63
N GLU A 278 -17.87 -29.90 -9.99
CA GLU A 278 -17.98 -31.02 -9.04
C GLU A 278 -16.66 -31.30 -8.33
N ILE A 279 -16.75 -31.82 -7.11
CA ILE A 279 -15.58 -32.21 -6.31
C ILE A 279 -15.18 -33.63 -6.72
N ASP A 280 -13.89 -33.80 -7.05
CA ASP A 280 -13.33 -35.11 -7.41
C ASP A 280 -13.48 -36.09 -6.22
N ASP A 281 -13.81 -37.34 -6.53
CA ASP A 281 -14.03 -38.43 -5.56
C ASP A 281 -15.18 -38.23 -4.55
N ASP A 282 -16.07 -37.25 -4.78
CA ASP A 282 -17.29 -37.09 -3.99
C ASP A 282 -18.46 -37.92 -4.55
N SER A 283 -18.94 -38.89 -3.77
CA SER A 283 -20.08 -39.74 -4.17
C SER A 283 -21.44 -39.06 -4.09
N THR A 284 -21.50 -37.80 -3.62
CA THR A 284 -22.76 -37.06 -3.42
C THR A 284 -23.08 -36.08 -4.55
N GLY A 285 -22.16 -35.89 -5.51
CA GLY A 285 -22.32 -34.94 -6.62
C GLY A 285 -22.22 -33.48 -6.17
N GLN A 286 -21.56 -33.21 -5.03
CA GLN A 286 -21.43 -31.83 -4.54
C GLN A 286 -20.42 -31.03 -5.35
N THR A 287 -20.73 -29.74 -5.52
CA THR A 287 -19.84 -28.79 -6.17
C THR A 287 -19.06 -27.96 -5.15
N TYR A 288 -17.87 -27.48 -5.55
CA TYR A 288 -17.03 -26.64 -4.70
C TYR A 288 -17.76 -25.43 -4.10
N PRO A 289 -18.58 -24.65 -4.87
CA PRO A 289 -19.31 -23.50 -4.32
C PRO A 289 -20.29 -23.86 -3.21
N LEU A 290 -21.06 -24.94 -3.38
CA LEU A 290 -22.08 -25.37 -2.43
C LEU A 290 -21.47 -26.01 -1.18
N LYS A 291 -20.41 -26.81 -1.34
CA LYS A 291 -19.70 -27.39 -0.20
C LYS A 291 -19.05 -26.29 0.66
N GLN A 292 -18.45 -25.27 0.04
CA GLN A 292 -17.86 -24.14 0.76
C GLN A 292 -18.92 -23.29 1.50
N LEU A 293 -20.12 -23.15 0.92
CA LEU A 293 -21.27 -22.53 1.58
C LEU A 293 -21.69 -23.33 2.83
N ALA A 294 -21.85 -24.65 2.69
CA ALA A 294 -22.22 -25.53 3.81
C ALA A 294 -21.17 -25.50 4.95
N ILE A 295 -19.87 -25.49 4.61
CA ILE A 295 -18.80 -25.38 5.62
C ILE A 295 -18.89 -24.04 6.37
N ALA A 296 -19.20 -22.94 5.68
CA ALA A 296 -19.38 -21.64 6.31
C ALA A 296 -20.61 -21.58 7.23
N ASP A 297 -21.69 -22.29 6.87
CA ASP A 297 -22.89 -22.48 7.71
C ASP A 297 -22.56 -23.23 8.99
N GLU A 298 -21.88 -24.37 8.88
CA GLU A 298 -21.46 -25.17 10.04
C GLU A 298 -20.54 -24.38 10.98
N ALA A 299 -19.63 -23.58 10.42
CA ALA A 299 -18.72 -22.72 11.17
C ALA A 299 -19.39 -21.45 11.75
N LYS A 300 -20.69 -21.23 11.47
CA LYS A 300 -21.47 -20.06 11.89
C LYS A 300 -20.79 -18.72 11.59
N LYS A 301 -20.13 -18.64 10.42
CA LYS A 301 -19.44 -17.43 9.98
C LYS A 301 -20.42 -16.44 9.36
N ASP A 302 -20.10 -15.14 9.47
CA ASP A 302 -20.79 -14.11 8.71
C ASP A 302 -20.63 -14.39 7.21
N GLN A 303 -21.75 -14.43 6.51
CA GLN A 303 -21.82 -14.80 5.11
C GLN A 303 -22.57 -13.74 4.31
N LEU A 304 -22.10 -13.52 3.09
CA LEU A 304 -22.78 -12.70 2.08
C LEU A 304 -22.90 -13.54 0.82
N ILE A 305 -24.14 -13.80 0.42
CA ILE A 305 -24.46 -14.62 -0.75
C ILE A 305 -24.99 -13.68 -1.81
N TRP A 306 -24.35 -13.63 -2.97
CA TRP A 306 -24.86 -12.87 -4.11
C TRP A 306 -25.44 -13.81 -5.15
N ILE A 307 -26.68 -13.53 -5.54
CA ILE A 307 -27.42 -14.25 -6.59
C ILE A 307 -27.83 -13.22 -7.66
N PRO A 308 -27.52 -13.44 -8.95
CA PRO A 308 -27.98 -12.57 -10.02
C PRO A 308 -29.51 -12.44 -10.04
N LYS A 309 -30.01 -11.20 -10.22
CA LYS A 309 -31.45 -10.93 -10.40
C LYS A 309 -32.05 -11.54 -11.67
N SER A 310 -31.21 -11.82 -12.65
CA SER A 310 -31.59 -12.28 -13.98
C SER A 310 -31.69 -13.80 -14.09
N ILE A 311 -31.53 -14.54 -12.99
CA ILE A 311 -31.69 -16.00 -13.04
C ILE A 311 -33.15 -16.31 -13.33
N ASP A 312 -33.38 -17.05 -14.40
CA ASP A 312 -34.61 -17.80 -14.60
C ASP A 312 -34.44 -19.19 -14.00
N TYR A 313 -35.23 -19.52 -13.00
CA TYR A 313 -35.13 -20.83 -12.35
C TYR A 313 -35.67 -21.96 -13.22
N ASP A 314 -36.58 -21.65 -14.14
CA ASP A 314 -37.20 -22.66 -14.99
C ASP A 314 -36.22 -23.17 -16.05
N ASP A 315 -35.20 -22.37 -16.38
CA ASP A 315 -34.08 -22.72 -17.28
C ASP A 315 -33.00 -23.59 -16.61
N ILE A 316 -33.13 -23.90 -15.32
CA ILE A 316 -32.16 -24.75 -14.59
C ILE A 316 -32.60 -26.22 -14.68
N ASP A 317 -31.85 -27.01 -15.46
CA ASP A 317 -32.09 -28.44 -15.68
C ASP A 317 -31.90 -29.30 -14.42
N ASP A 318 -30.93 -28.94 -13.57
CA ASP A 318 -30.68 -29.65 -12.31
C ASP A 318 -31.76 -29.28 -11.27
N ILE A 319 -32.72 -30.20 -11.10
CA ILE A 319 -33.84 -30.05 -10.17
C ILE A 319 -33.36 -29.88 -8.72
N ALA A 320 -32.33 -30.64 -8.30
CA ALA A 320 -31.83 -30.59 -6.93
C ALA A 320 -31.15 -29.25 -6.64
N TYR A 321 -30.35 -28.76 -7.60
CA TYR A 321 -29.72 -27.45 -7.51
C TYR A 321 -30.74 -26.31 -7.53
N ARG A 322 -31.73 -26.38 -8.43
CA ARG A 322 -32.82 -25.40 -8.52
C ARG A 322 -33.59 -25.27 -7.21
N ASP A 323 -33.93 -26.39 -6.59
CA ASP A 323 -34.63 -26.40 -5.30
C ASP A 323 -33.76 -25.82 -4.17
N HIS A 324 -32.44 -26.05 -4.23
CA HIS A 324 -31.50 -25.45 -3.30
C HIS A 324 -31.44 -23.91 -3.46
N LEU A 325 -31.38 -23.40 -4.68
CA LEU A 325 -31.39 -21.95 -4.92
C LEU A 325 -32.70 -21.29 -4.47
N LYS A 326 -33.85 -21.93 -4.71
CA LYS A 326 -35.16 -21.45 -4.23
C LYS A 326 -35.23 -21.39 -2.70
N LYS A 327 -34.54 -22.28 -1.99
CA LYS A 327 -34.42 -22.21 -0.53
C LYS A 327 -33.52 -21.06 -0.09
N LEU A 328 -32.37 -20.89 -0.75
CA LEU A 328 -31.44 -19.79 -0.46
C LEU A 328 -32.04 -18.41 -0.75
N GLU A 329 -32.93 -18.29 -1.73
CA GLU A 329 -33.58 -17.02 -2.11
C GLU A 329 -34.26 -16.30 -0.93
N ASN A 330 -34.82 -17.05 0.01
CA ASN A 330 -35.50 -16.48 1.18
C ASN A 330 -34.55 -16.20 2.36
N ASP A 331 -33.25 -16.45 2.19
CA ASP A 331 -32.26 -16.23 3.22
C ASP A 331 -31.91 -14.73 3.34
N SER A 332 -31.92 -14.22 4.57
CA SER A 332 -31.55 -12.85 4.91
C SER A 332 -30.13 -12.43 4.48
N ARG A 333 -29.26 -13.40 4.19
CA ARG A 333 -27.87 -13.21 3.75
C ARG A 333 -27.74 -13.00 2.23
N VAL A 334 -28.81 -13.26 1.48
CA VAL A 334 -28.82 -13.12 0.02
C VAL A 334 -28.99 -11.67 -0.40
N ILE A 335 -28.09 -11.21 -1.26
CA ILE A 335 -28.16 -9.92 -1.93
C ILE A 335 -28.35 -10.10 -3.43
N ARG A 336 -29.17 -9.22 -4.01
CA ARG A 336 -29.51 -9.24 -5.43
C ARG A 336 -29.32 -7.86 -6.03
N THR A 337 -28.07 -7.49 -6.22
CA THR A 337 -27.66 -6.18 -6.73
C THR A 337 -27.04 -6.29 -8.11
N GLN A 338 -26.79 -5.14 -8.75
CA GLN A 338 -26.06 -5.15 -10.00
C GLN A 338 -24.62 -5.65 -9.76
N PRO A 339 -24.01 -6.41 -10.70
CA PRO A 339 -22.68 -6.97 -10.48
C PRO A 339 -21.59 -5.93 -10.16
N LEU A 340 -21.77 -4.69 -10.60
CA LEU A 340 -20.88 -3.56 -10.34
C LEU A 340 -20.84 -3.17 -8.85
N ASP A 341 -21.92 -3.43 -8.11
CA ASP A 341 -22.07 -3.05 -6.70
C ASP A 341 -21.50 -4.09 -5.74
N ILE A 342 -21.24 -5.32 -6.21
CA ILE A 342 -20.75 -6.44 -5.39
C ILE A 342 -19.52 -6.03 -4.54
N PRO A 343 -18.43 -5.45 -5.11
CA PRO A 343 -17.25 -5.12 -4.31
C PRO A 343 -17.55 -4.08 -3.23
N LYS A 344 -18.38 -3.09 -3.56
CA LYS A 344 -18.77 -2.02 -2.63
C LYS A 344 -19.52 -2.58 -1.42
N ILE A 345 -20.47 -3.50 -1.65
CA ILE A 345 -21.28 -4.09 -0.57
C ILE A 345 -20.42 -5.01 0.31
N ILE A 346 -19.53 -5.80 -0.29
CA ILE A 346 -18.57 -6.64 0.46
C ILE A 346 -17.72 -5.78 1.40
N ILE A 347 -17.14 -4.70 0.88
CA ILE A 347 -16.31 -3.77 1.67
C ILE A 347 -17.13 -3.17 2.82
N GLN A 348 -18.34 -2.68 2.54
CA GLN A 348 -19.21 -2.10 3.57
C GLN A 348 -19.57 -3.11 4.67
N ARG A 349 -19.89 -4.35 4.29
CA ARG A 349 -20.23 -5.41 5.25
C ARG A 349 -19.02 -5.79 6.10
N PHE A 350 -17.84 -5.91 5.48
CA PHE A 350 -16.60 -6.21 6.17
C PHE A 350 -16.18 -5.09 7.15
N GLU A 351 -16.27 -3.83 6.74
CA GLU A 351 -16.02 -2.67 7.61
C GLU A 351 -16.99 -2.63 8.79
N ALA A 352 -18.28 -2.95 8.57
CA ALA A 352 -19.27 -3.02 9.63
C ALA A 352 -18.94 -4.12 10.67
N ILE A 353 -18.54 -5.31 10.23
CA ILE A 353 -18.14 -6.43 11.11
C ILE A 353 -16.92 -6.03 11.93
N ASN A 354 -15.90 -5.44 11.30
CA ASN A 354 -14.71 -5.00 12.02
C ASN A 354 -15.00 -3.85 12.97
N THR A 355 -15.88 -2.92 12.61
CA THR A 355 -16.30 -1.82 13.50
C THR A 355 -17.08 -2.33 14.72
N GLN A 356 -17.87 -3.39 14.56
CA GLN A 356 -18.58 -4.04 15.67
C GLN A 356 -17.61 -4.79 16.59
N LYS A 357 -16.61 -5.50 16.05
CA LYS A 357 -15.52 -6.13 16.83
C LYS A 357 -14.69 -5.08 17.59
N ILE A 358 -14.33 -3.97 16.95
CA ILE A 358 -13.58 -2.87 17.60
C ILE A 358 -14.38 -2.24 18.75
N LYS A 359 -15.72 -2.21 18.68
CA LYS A 359 -16.59 -1.73 19.77
C LYS A 359 -16.76 -2.72 20.92
N SER A 360 -16.62 -4.03 20.69
CA SER A 360 -16.62 -5.03 21.76
C SER A 360 -15.27 -5.13 22.47
N ASP A 361 -14.17 -4.86 21.75
CA ASP A 361 -12.80 -4.95 22.28
C ASP A 361 -12.31 -3.65 22.96
N SER A 362 -13.07 -2.55 22.88
CA SER A 362 -12.72 -1.23 23.42
C SER A 362 -12.88 -1.09 24.94
N VAL A 363 -12.51 -2.12 25.71
CA VAL A 363 -12.33 -2.01 27.17
C VAL A 363 -10.83 -2.03 27.54
N THR A 364 -9.89 -2.34 26.63
CA THR A 364 -8.46 -2.43 26.99
C THR A 364 -7.46 -2.10 25.85
N SER A 365 -7.51 -0.93 25.20
CA SER A 365 -6.44 -0.52 24.26
C SER A 365 -5.89 0.89 24.56
N LYS A 366 -4.56 1.03 24.53
CA LYS A 366 -3.81 2.30 24.71
C LYS A 366 -4.48 3.45 23.90
N PRO A 367 -4.67 4.65 24.47
CA PRO A 367 -5.42 5.72 23.82
C PRO A 367 -4.67 6.31 22.61
N SER A 368 -5.40 6.65 21.56
CA SER A 368 -4.88 7.26 20.34
C SER A 368 -4.78 8.79 20.45
N ILE A 369 -3.63 9.35 20.04
CA ILE A 369 -3.34 10.78 20.07
C ILE A 369 -3.26 11.33 18.64
N LEU A 370 -3.98 12.40 18.34
CA LEU A 370 -3.82 13.17 17.10
C LEU A 370 -3.00 14.42 17.39
N VAL A 371 -1.85 14.55 16.74
CA VAL A 371 -1.05 15.78 16.71
C VAL A 371 -1.43 16.51 15.42
N ASP A 372 -2.25 17.55 15.52
CA ASP A 372 -2.67 18.40 14.40
C ASP A 372 -1.86 19.70 14.41
N THR A 373 -1.48 20.17 13.23
CA THR A 373 -0.58 21.31 13.10
C THR A 373 -0.76 21.99 11.74
N HIS A 374 -0.11 23.13 11.57
CA HIS A 374 -0.01 23.85 10.31
C HIS A 374 1.38 23.62 9.68
N ILE A 375 1.51 23.80 8.37
CA ILE A 375 2.80 23.54 7.66
C ILE A 375 3.97 24.35 8.22
N LYS A 376 3.70 25.57 8.72
CA LYS A 376 4.69 26.44 9.39
C LYS A 376 5.30 25.81 10.66
N ASP A 377 4.56 24.91 11.30
CA ASP A 377 4.91 24.31 12.60
C ASP A 377 5.23 22.81 12.53
N LEU A 378 5.24 22.24 11.30
CA LEU A 378 5.41 20.81 11.05
C LEU A 378 6.67 20.24 11.73
N TYR A 379 7.80 20.94 11.63
CA TYR A 379 9.05 20.45 12.24
C TYR A 379 8.94 20.27 13.76
N LEU A 380 8.34 21.24 14.46
CA LEU A 380 8.16 21.20 15.91
C LEU A 380 7.10 20.17 16.32
N ALA A 381 6.04 20.05 15.52
CA ALA A 381 5.03 19.03 15.72
C ALA A 381 5.60 17.61 15.53
N ALA A 382 6.46 17.41 14.53
CA ALA A 382 7.19 16.14 14.30
C ALA A 382 8.06 15.76 15.49
N SER A 383 8.74 16.74 16.10
CA SER A 383 9.50 16.55 17.34
C SER A 383 8.62 16.04 18.48
N LEU A 384 7.46 16.66 18.71
CA LEU A 384 6.49 16.21 19.71
C LEU A 384 5.99 14.79 19.45
N ASN A 385 5.63 14.49 18.20
CA ASN A 385 5.15 13.17 17.84
C ASN A 385 6.23 12.08 18.04
N ASN A 386 7.49 12.37 17.73
CA ASN A 386 8.59 11.44 17.98
C ASN A 386 8.75 11.16 19.48
N HIS A 387 8.65 12.18 20.34
CA HIS A 387 8.68 11.99 21.79
C HIS A 387 7.50 11.13 22.28
N LEU A 388 6.29 11.33 21.76
CA LEU A 388 5.13 10.49 22.11
C LEU A 388 5.34 9.02 21.70
N ILE A 389 5.86 8.77 20.50
CA ILE A 389 6.19 7.43 20.01
C ILE A 389 7.28 6.77 20.86
N GLN A 390 8.31 7.52 21.28
CA GLN A 390 9.37 7.03 22.17
C GLN A 390 8.83 6.59 23.53
N HIS A 391 7.72 7.18 23.99
CA HIS A 391 6.99 6.76 25.20
C HIS A 391 5.93 5.67 24.94
N GLU A 392 6.02 4.97 23.80
CA GLU A 392 5.11 3.91 23.36
C GLU A 392 3.63 4.32 23.26
N LEU A 393 3.36 5.60 23.02
CA LEU A 393 2.02 6.12 22.78
C LEU A 393 1.67 6.05 21.30
N PHE A 394 0.41 5.77 21.00
CA PHE A 394 -0.09 5.71 19.63
C PHE A 394 -0.46 7.11 19.15
N SER A 395 0.49 7.84 18.53
CA SER A 395 0.25 9.18 17.99
C SER A 395 0.31 9.24 16.46
N GLN A 396 -0.51 10.09 15.85
CA GLN A 396 -0.62 10.27 14.40
C GLN A 396 -0.76 11.75 14.01
N PHE A 397 -0.41 12.08 12.76
CA PHE A 397 -0.68 13.39 12.14
C PHE A 397 -1.92 13.35 11.26
N CYS A 398 -2.58 14.50 11.11
CA CYS A 398 -3.45 14.71 9.97
C CYS A 398 -2.57 14.77 8.72
N PRO A 399 -2.73 13.86 7.74
CA PRO A 399 -1.95 13.94 6.51
C PRO A 399 -2.31 15.24 5.76
N TRP A 400 -1.35 15.80 5.03
CA TRP A 400 -1.61 16.84 4.04
C TRP A 400 -1.46 16.20 2.67
N ASP A 401 -2.54 15.62 2.15
CA ASP A 401 -2.60 15.23 0.75
C ASP A 401 -3.34 16.31 -0.04
N ASN A 402 -2.83 16.67 -1.24
CA ASN A 402 -3.48 17.63 -2.13
C ASN A 402 -4.61 17.00 -2.96
N THR A 403 -5.03 15.78 -2.59
CA THR A 403 -5.94 14.93 -3.38
C THR A 403 -7.33 14.79 -2.76
N SER A 404 -7.45 15.06 -1.46
CA SER A 404 -8.66 14.95 -0.65
C SER A 404 -8.98 16.30 0.00
N ASP A 405 -10.24 16.53 0.33
CA ASP A 405 -10.66 17.70 1.11
C ASP A 405 -9.97 17.68 2.50
N PRO A 406 -9.16 18.70 2.85
CA PRO A 406 -8.47 18.76 4.14
C PRO A 406 -9.40 18.63 5.36
N LEU A 407 -10.67 19.02 5.23
CA LEU A 407 -11.65 18.89 6.30
C LEU A 407 -12.12 17.44 6.48
N GLN A 408 -12.33 16.70 5.39
CA GLN A 408 -12.69 15.27 5.45
C GLN A 408 -11.57 14.43 6.04
N GLN A 409 -10.33 14.75 5.69
CA GLN A 409 -9.15 14.07 6.23
C GLN A 409 -9.00 14.33 7.73
N PHE A 410 -9.23 15.57 8.16
CA PHE A 410 -9.27 15.92 9.57
C PHE A 410 -10.37 15.19 10.33
N GLU A 411 -11.60 15.19 9.79
CA GLU A 411 -12.75 14.49 10.38
C GLU A 411 -12.46 12.99 10.55
N LYS A 412 -11.87 12.36 9.54
CA LYS A 412 -11.46 10.95 9.60
C LYS A 412 -10.46 10.70 10.73
N CYS A 413 -9.40 11.51 10.83
CA CYS A 413 -8.40 11.37 11.90
C CYS A 413 -9.03 11.56 13.27
N LEU A 414 -9.90 12.57 13.40
CA LEU A 414 -10.59 12.90 14.64
C LEU A 414 -11.53 11.78 15.11
N SER A 415 -12.18 11.08 14.18
CA SER A 415 -13.09 9.95 14.50
C SER A 415 -12.40 8.75 15.19
N GLN A 416 -11.07 8.65 15.02
CA GLN A 416 -10.25 7.55 15.54
C GLN A 416 -9.36 8.01 16.71
N THR A 417 -9.61 9.20 17.26
CA THR A 417 -8.73 9.86 18.22
C THR A 417 -9.37 9.93 19.60
N ASN A 418 -8.59 9.62 20.65
CA ASN A 418 -8.98 9.81 22.03
C ASN A 418 -8.49 11.14 22.62
N ILE A 419 -7.29 11.58 22.21
CA ILE A 419 -6.66 12.82 22.67
C ILE A 419 -6.26 13.66 21.46
N LEU A 420 -6.76 14.88 21.37
CA LEU A 420 -6.35 15.84 20.35
C LEU A 420 -5.29 16.79 20.91
N VAL A 421 -4.21 17.01 20.17
CA VAL A 421 -3.17 17.99 20.47
C VAL A 421 -2.99 18.89 19.24
N ILE A 422 -3.24 20.18 19.39
CA ILE A 422 -2.98 21.19 18.35
C ILE A 422 -1.69 21.93 18.67
N VAL A 423 -0.74 21.91 17.75
CA VAL A 423 0.56 22.58 17.91
C VAL A 423 0.48 24.04 17.46
N TYR A 424 0.88 24.96 18.33
CA TYR A 424 0.85 26.41 18.10
C TYR A 424 2.25 27.04 18.17
N GLY A 425 2.88 27.23 17.01
CA GLY A 425 4.19 27.85 16.82
C GLY A 425 4.12 29.17 16.06
N GLN A 426 4.69 29.20 14.86
CA GLN A 426 4.69 30.32 13.92
C GLN A 426 3.35 30.49 13.18
N VAL A 427 2.40 29.56 13.30
CA VAL A 427 1.05 29.74 12.74
C VAL A 427 0.32 30.90 13.42
N ASP A 428 -0.61 31.53 12.71
CA ASP A 428 -1.45 32.59 13.25
C ASP A 428 -2.47 32.04 14.27
N GLU A 429 -2.68 32.77 15.37
CA GLU A 429 -3.63 32.39 16.43
C GLU A 429 -5.04 32.11 15.90
N LYS A 430 -5.45 32.85 14.86
CA LYS A 430 -6.74 32.68 14.20
C LYS A 430 -6.93 31.25 13.68
N TRP A 431 -5.89 30.66 13.09
CA TRP A 431 -5.95 29.29 12.58
C TRP A 431 -6.16 28.28 13.70
N VAL A 432 -5.46 28.44 14.84
CA VAL A 432 -5.61 27.57 16.01
C VAL A 432 -7.05 27.59 16.53
N MET A 433 -7.64 28.79 16.61
CA MET A 433 -9.03 28.97 17.06
C MET A 433 -10.05 28.35 16.10
N GLU A 434 -9.90 28.58 14.79
CA GLU A 434 -10.76 27.99 13.76
C GLU A 434 -10.69 26.46 13.81
N ARG A 435 -9.48 25.91 13.87
CA ARG A 435 -9.25 24.46 13.90
C ARG A 435 -9.84 23.79 15.14
N LEU A 436 -9.70 24.42 16.30
CA LEU A 436 -10.32 23.96 17.55
C LEU A 436 -11.85 24.05 17.52
N SER A 437 -12.40 25.10 16.90
CA SER A 437 -13.84 25.25 16.72
C SER A 437 -14.40 24.11 15.86
N ASP A 438 -13.74 23.80 14.74
CA ASP A 438 -14.15 22.71 13.86
C ASP A 438 -14.05 21.36 14.54
N ALA A 439 -12.95 21.10 15.26
CA ALA A 439 -12.80 19.89 16.05
C ALA A 439 -13.93 19.75 17.09
N THR A 440 -14.26 20.82 17.80
CA THR A 440 -15.28 20.81 18.85
C THR A 440 -16.68 20.55 18.27
N LYS A 441 -17.03 21.18 17.14
CA LYS A 441 -18.29 20.91 16.45
C LYS A 441 -18.39 19.44 16.02
N LEU A 442 -17.34 18.90 15.40
CA LEU A 442 -17.31 17.51 14.95
C LEU A 442 -17.44 16.53 16.11
N ILE A 443 -16.71 16.74 17.21
CA ILE A 443 -16.77 15.90 18.41
C ILE A 443 -18.20 15.87 18.98
N LEU A 444 -18.85 17.03 19.10
CA LEU A 444 -20.20 17.11 19.67
C LEU A 444 -21.28 16.53 18.75
N ILE A 445 -21.25 16.86 17.45
CA ILE A 445 -22.27 16.43 16.48
C ILE A 445 -22.15 14.93 16.18
N LYS A 446 -20.92 14.44 15.98
CA LYS A 446 -20.67 13.05 15.55
C LYS A 446 -20.38 12.10 16.71
N LYS A 447 -20.28 12.62 17.95
CA LYS A 447 -19.96 11.87 19.18
C LYS A 447 -18.64 11.09 19.06
N TYR A 448 -17.60 11.74 18.57
CA TYR A 448 -16.27 11.14 18.44
C TYR A 448 -15.62 10.88 19.80
N PRO A 449 -14.72 9.88 19.93
CA PRO A 449 -14.22 9.39 21.21
C PRO A 449 -13.15 10.29 21.86
N VAL A 450 -13.07 11.56 21.46
CA VAL A 450 -12.10 12.54 21.94
C VAL A 450 -12.53 13.04 23.32
N HIS A 451 -11.79 12.66 24.37
CA HIS A 451 -12.11 13.04 25.75
C HIS A 451 -11.13 14.06 26.35
N LYS A 452 -9.96 14.30 25.71
CA LYS A 452 -9.01 15.35 26.08
C LYS A 452 -8.54 16.14 24.86
N ARG A 453 -8.37 17.45 25.03
CA ARG A 453 -7.93 18.38 23.99
C ARG A 453 -6.83 19.29 24.54
N PHE A 454 -5.75 19.44 23.79
CA PHE A 454 -4.59 20.22 24.16
C PHE A 454 -4.24 21.26 23.10
N VAL A 455 -3.73 22.41 23.55
CA VAL A 455 -2.93 23.33 22.72
C VAL A 455 -1.50 23.26 23.22
N PHE A 456 -0.61 22.74 22.40
CA PHE A 456 0.82 22.64 22.71
C PHE A 456 1.56 23.81 22.05
N VAL A 457 1.92 24.80 22.86
CA VAL A 457 2.57 26.03 22.38
C VAL A 457 4.06 25.77 22.25
N VAL A 458 4.60 26.05 21.08
CA VAL A 458 6.03 25.85 20.75
C VAL A 458 6.65 27.17 20.32
N PRO A 459 8.00 27.27 20.23
CA PRO A 459 8.66 28.52 19.85
C PRO A 459 8.10 29.12 18.54
N PRO A 460 8.15 30.45 18.40
CA PRO A 460 8.83 31.42 19.26
C PRO A 460 8.09 31.71 20.57
N LYS A 461 8.81 32.26 21.58
CA LYS A 461 8.22 32.73 22.85
C LYS A 461 7.09 33.70 22.57
N LYS A 462 5.90 33.44 23.14
CA LYS A 462 4.72 34.29 22.96
C LYS A 462 3.89 34.36 24.24
N LYS A 463 3.18 35.46 24.43
CA LYS A 463 2.21 35.58 25.54
C LYS A 463 0.97 34.76 25.18
N THR A 464 0.56 33.87 26.07
CA THR A 464 -0.56 32.94 25.82
C THR A 464 -1.78 33.21 26.73
N SER A 465 -1.71 34.26 27.59
CA SER A 465 -2.79 34.65 28.51
C SER A 465 -4.11 34.92 27.77
N ASP A 466 -4.05 35.73 26.72
CA ASP A 466 -5.23 36.22 26.01
C ASP A 466 -5.90 35.09 25.22
N LEU A 467 -5.07 34.22 24.59
CA LEU A 467 -5.57 33.02 23.94
C LEU A 467 -6.23 32.07 24.96
N LYS A 468 -5.63 31.89 26.14
CA LYS A 468 -6.19 31.04 27.19
C LYS A 468 -7.55 31.53 27.66
N GLU A 469 -7.68 32.82 27.95
CA GLU A 469 -8.96 33.43 28.35
C GLU A 469 -10.03 33.24 27.27
N ARG A 470 -9.68 33.42 25.99
CA ARG A 470 -10.59 33.18 24.87
C ARG A 470 -11.00 31.71 24.77
N LEU A 471 -10.06 30.78 24.91
CA LEU A 471 -10.36 29.35 24.91
C LEU A 471 -11.30 28.97 26.05
N ASP A 472 -11.04 29.46 27.26
CA ASP A 472 -11.89 29.22 28.43
C ASP A 472 -13.31 29.80 28.25
N CYS A 473 -13.45 30.93 27.55
CA CYS A 473 -14.75 31.53 27.25
C CYS A 473 -15.54 30.80 26.15
N PHE A 474 -14.89 30.35 25.07
CA PHE A 474 -15.57 29.88 23.86
C PHE A 474 -15.56 28.36 23.68
N LEU A 475 -14.58 27.65 24.25
CA LEU A 475 -14.34 26.23 24.01
C LEU A 475 -13.90 25.53 25.30
N THR A 476 -14.86 25.06 26.09
CA THR A 476 -14.62 24.43 27.38
C THR A 476 -13.75 23.17 27.25
N GLY A 477 -12.88 22.91 28.24
CA GLY A 477 -12.14 21.64 28.37
C GLY A 477 -10.90 21.50 27.49
N ILE A 478 -10.31 22.62 27.03
CA ILE A 478 -9.02 22.66 26.34
C ILE A 478 -7.91 22.96 27.35
N GLN A 479 -6.85 22.15 27.35
CA GLN A 479 -5.69 22.34 28.21
C GLN A 479 -4.52 22.94 27.44
N MET A 480 -3.99 24.06 27.89
CA MET A 480 -2.84 24.70 27.25
C MET A 480 -1.53 24.28 27.93
N VAL A 481 -0.55 23.87 27.12
CA VAL A 481 0.79 23.46 27.56
C VAL A 481 1.81 24.34 26.85
N ASP A 482 2.49 25.19 27.61
CA ASP A 482 3.43 26.17 27.07
C ASP A 482 4.87 25.66 27.08
N ASN A 483 5.42 25.43 25.89
CA ASN A 483 6.81 25.08 25.61
C ASN A 483 7.50 26.15 24.73
N SER A 484 6.96 27.37 24.67
CA SER A 484 7.46 28.40 23.75
C SER A 484 8.83 28.98 24.12
N ASP A 485 9.28 28.75 25.36
CA ASP A 485 10.58 29.18 25.90
C ASP A 485 11.75 28.25 25.54
N SER A 486 11.50 27.10 24.90
CA SER A 486 12.57 26.13 24.57
C SER A 486 12.33 25.45 23.23
N GLU A 487 13.40 25.31 22.44
CA GLU A 487 13.39 24.49 21.21
C GLU A 487 13.27 22.99 21.51
N LYS A 488 13.64 22.56 22.72
CA LYS A 488 13.47 21.19 23.19
C LYS A 488 12.15 21.06 23.95
N ILE A 489 11.52 19.89 23.84
CA ILE A 489 10.30 19.60 24.58
C ILE A 489 10.66 19.32 26.03
N LEU A 490 10.17 20.15 26.94
CA LEU A 490 10.44 20.02 28.36
C LEU A 490 9.70 18.79 28.92
N PRO A 491 10.38 17.90 29.69
CA PRO A 491 9.76 16.68 30.21
C PRO A 491 8.46 16.93 31.01
N GLN A 492 8.41 18.03 31.76
CA GLN A 492 7.23 18.46 32.53
C GLN A 492 6.02 18.86 31.67
N ASN A 493 6.25 19.25 30.43
CA ASN A 493 5.20 19.61 29.48
C ASN A 493 4.70 18.37 28.75
N LEU A 494 5.63 17.49 28.36
CA LEU A 494 5.30 16.21 27.76
C LEU A 494 4.51 15.31 28.72
N SER A 495 4.87 15.28 30.00
CA SER A 495 4.19 14.48 31.02
C SER A 495 2.72 14.84 31.19
N LYS A 496 2.30 16.10 30.92
CA LYS A 496 0.89 16.50 30.95
C LYS A 496 0.06 15.77 29.90
N ILE A 497 0.61 15.59 28.69
CA ILE A 497 -0.04 14.85 27.61
C ILE A 497 -0.02 13.35 27.92
N ILE A 498 1.11 12.83 28.42
CA ILE A 498 1.23 11.41 28.80
C ILE A 498 0.24 11.07 29.92
N ASN A 499 0.14 11.85 30.98
CA ASN A 499 -0.78 11.57 32.09
C ASN A 499 -2.24 11.54 31.64
N ALA A 500 -2.61 12.37 30.65
CA ALA A 500 -3.95 12.37 30.09
C ALA A 500 -4.31 11.05 29.39
N THR A 501 -3.31 10.29 28.90
CA THR A 501 -3.50 8.95 28.35
C THR A 501 -3.82 7.90 29.41
N GLN A 502 -3.39 8.12 30.65
CA GLN A 502 -3.58 7.17 31.75
C GLN A 502 -4.92 7.39 32.48
N THR A 503 -5.49 8.59 32.39
CA THR A 503 -6.76 8.96 33.06
C THR A 503 -8.03 8.58 32.28
N GLY A 504 -7.93 7.78 31.22
CA GLY A 504 -9.02 7.47 30.28
C GLY A 504 -10.01 6.37 30.71
N GLY A 505 -10.09 6.02 31.99
CA GLY A 505 -11.19 5.21 32.53
C GLY A 505 -12.46 6.06 32.70
N PRO A 506 -13.68 5.50 32.53
CA PRO A 506 -14.91 6.27 32.63
C PRO A 506 -15.03 6.91 34.02
N SER A 507 -15.32 8.22 34.05
CA SER A 507 -15.94 8.89 35.19
C SER A 507 -17.44 8.96 34.98
#